data_AF-A0A2A5V7E3-F1
#
_entry.id   AF-A0A2A5V7E3-F1
#
_cell.length_a   1.000
_cell.length_b   1.000
_cell.length_c   1.000
_cell.angle_alpha   90.00
_cell.angle_beta   90.00
_cell.angle_gamma   90.00
#
_symmetry.space_group_name_H-M   'P 1'
#
loop_
_entity.id
_entity.type
_entity.pdbx_description
1 polymer ?
#
loop_
_entity_poly.entity_id
_entity_poly.type
_entity_poly.pdbx_seq_one_letter_code
_entity_poly.pdbx_strand_id
1 'polypeptide(L)' 'MRDTKHLEKFAKEREQKEKEKKLFKNKIKAVEAGANGTLEYTIKEGANKDKIADQKILKKTN' A
#
# COMPACT_ATOMS: atom_id res chain seq x y z
N MET A 1 -9.19 25.90 43.06
CA MET A 1 -8.48 26.20 41.80
C MET A 1 -8.91 25.15 40.77
N ARG A 2 -9.41 25.55 39.59
CA ARG A 2 -9.94 24.60 38.60
C ARG A 2 -8.78 23.83 37.97
N ASP A 3 -8.82 22.50 38.01
CA ASP A 3 -7.77 21.68 37.42
C ASP A 3 -7.89 21.68 35.88
N THR A 4 -7.10 22.53 35.23
CA THR A 4 -7.05 22.64 33.76
C THR A 4 -6.11 21.64 33.12
N LYS A 5 -5.29 20.93 33.92
CA LYS A 5 -4.24 20.02 33.42
C LYS A 5 -4.81 18.92 32.54
N HIS A 6 -5.97 18.40 32.88
CA HIS A 6 -6.66 17.38 32.10
C HIS A 6 -7.10 17.89 30.72
N LEU A 7 -7.60 19.13 30.64
CA LEU A 7 -7.99 19.78 29.39
C LEU A 7 -6.78 20.08 28.52
N GLU A 8 -5.69 20.57 29.12
CA GLU A 8 -4.43 20.84 28.43
C GLU A 8 -3.81 19.55 27.88
N LYS A 9 -3.81 18.47 28.67
CA LYS A 9 -3.32 17.16 28.24
C LYS A 9 -4.14 16.64 27.05
N PHE A 10 -5.47 16.69 27.14
CA PHE A 10 -6.35 16.27 26.06
C PHE A 10 -6.13 17.09 24.78
N ALA A 11 -5.98 18.42 24.90
CA ALA A 11 -5.71 19.30 23.75
C ALA A 11 -4.40 18.92 23.04
N LYS A 12 -3.32 18.67 23.81
CA LYS A 12 -2.02 18.24 23.28
C LYS A 12 -2.10 16.88 22.58
N GLU A 13 -2.76 15.91 23.19
CA GLU A 13 -2.96 14.58 22.59
C GLU A 13 -3.75 14.65 21.28
N ARG A 14 -4.78 15.51 21.24
CA ARG A 14 -5.58 15.72 20.02
C ARG A 14 -4.73 16.30 18.89
N GLU A 15 -3.92 17.31 19.19
CA GLU A 15 -3.02 17.95 18.22
C GLU A 15 -1.98 16.95 17.66
N GLN A 16 -1.38 16.14 18.53
CA GLN A 16 -0.43 15.09 18.14
C GLN A 16 -1.09 14.06 17.19
N LYS A 17 -2.27 13.55 17.56
CA LYS A 17 -3.04 12.61 16.73
C LYS A 17 -3.41 13.18 15.38
N GLU A 18 -3.75 14.48 15.30
CA GLU A 18 -4.03 15.13 14.02
C GLU A 18 -2.78 15.24 13.13
N LYS A 19 -1.62 15.58 13.71
CA LYS A 19 -0.34 15.64 12.99
C LYS A 19 0.05 14.27 12.45
N GLU A 20 -0.07 13.22 13.25
CA GLU A 20 0.18 11.84 12.83
C GLU A 20 -0.74 11.44 11.66
N LYS A 21 -2.05 11.67 11.77
CA LYS A 21 -3.01 11.36 10.69
C LYS A 21 -2.68 12.10 9.40
N LYS A 22 -2.29 13.37 9.47
CA LYS A 22 -1.86 14.14 8.29
C LYS A 22 -0.59 13.55 7.66
N LEU A 23 0.38 13.15 8.48
CA LEU A 23 1.60 12.50 8.00
C LEU A 23 1.31 11.16 7.31
N PHE A 24 0.46 10.33 7.90
CA PHE A 24 0.06 9.04 7.30
C PHE A 24 -0.67 9.24 5.98
N LYS A 25 -1.60 10.19 5.89
CA LYS A 25 -2.28 10.52 4.63
C LYS A 25 -1.29 10.86 3.51
N ASN A 26 -0.26 11.65 3.82
CA ASN A 26 0.77 12.02 2.83
C ASN A 26 1.70 10.84 2.48
N LYS A 27 1.88 9.88 3.39
CA LYS A 27 2.74 8.70 3.20
C LYS A 27 2.02 7.52 2.55
N ILE A 28 0.68 7.51 2.50
CA ILE A 28 -0.06 6.50 1.74
C ILE A 28 0.17 6.77 0.26
N LYS A 29 1.20 6.14 -0.32
CA LYS A 29 1.35 6.06 -1.76
C LYS A 29 0.30 5.07 -2.27
N ALA A 30 -0.47 5.46 -3.27
CA ALA A 30 -1.32 4.50 -3.99
C ALA A 30 -0.42 3.40 -4.54
N VAL A 31 -0.77 2.14 -4.26
CA VAL A 31 -0.07 1.01 -4.87
C VAL A 31 -0.38 1.06 -6.36
N GLU A 32 0.65 1.27 -7.18
CA GLU A 32 0.51 1.21 -8.62
C GLU A 32 0.17 -0.24 -8.99
N ALA A 33 -0.97 -0.44 -9.66
CA ALA A 33 -1.31 -1.74 -10.22
C ALA A 33 -0.18 -2.16 -11.16
N GLY A 34 0.54 -3.23 -10.82
CA GLY A 34 1.71 -3.68 -11.58
C GLY A 34 3.08 -3.33 -11.02
N ALA A 35 3.16 -2.67 -9.86
CA ALA A 35 4.43 -2.45 -9.19
C ALA A 35 5.15 -3.80 -8.89
N ASN A 36 6.49 -3.78 -8.98
CA ASN A 36 7.37 -4.94 -8.77
C ASN A 36 7.21 -6.08 -9.79
N GLY A 37 6.89 -5.79 -11.06
CA GLY A 37 6.90 -6.80 -12.13
C GLY A 37 5.70 -7.75 -12.10
N THR A 38 4.60 -7.35 -11.45
CA THR A 38 3.39 -8.18 -11.31
C THR A 38 2.51 -8.22 -12.56
N LEU A 39 2.82 -7.43 -13.60
CA LEU A 39 2.12 -7.47 -14.89
C LEU A 39 2.77 -8.40 -15.91
N GLU A 40 4.10 -8.53 -15.89
CA GLU A 40 4.86 -9.23 -16.92
C GLU A 40 6.01 -10.00 -16.25
N TYR A 41 5.90 -11.33 -16.19
CA TYR A 41 7.00 -12.21 -15.82
C TYR A 41 7.38 -13.13 -16.97
N THR A 42 8.67 -13.41 -17.11
CA THR A 42 9.18 -14.36 -18.10
C THR A 42 9.03 -15.77 -17.55
N ILE A 43 8.36 -16.64 -18.32
CA ILE A 43 8.20 -18.05 -17.99
C ILE A 43 9.56 -18.74 -18.10
N LYS A 44 10.06 -19.33 -17.02
CA LYS A 44 11.40 -19.96 -17.01
C LYS A 44 11.40 -21.42 -17.45
N GLU A 45 10.26 -22.11 -17.37
CA GLU A 45 10.16 -23.56 -17.60
C GLU A 45 8.81 -23.96 -18.24
N GLY A 46 8.78 -25.13 -18.90
CA GLY A 46 7.59 -25.69 -19.56
C GLY A 46 7.42 -25.31 -21.03
N ALA A 47 6.29 -25.69 -21.63
CA ALA A 47 6.01 -25.52 -23.07
C ALA A 47 5.98 -24.05 -23.56
N ASN A 48 5.88 -23.09 -22.63
CA ASN A 48 5.87 -21.65 -22.92
C ASN A 48 7.09 -20.92 -22.37
N LYS A 49 8.20 -21.62 -22.12
CA LYS A 49 9.47 -21.03 -21.66
C LYS A 49 9.93 -19.87 -22.55
N ASP A 50 10.55 -18.87 -21.92
CA ASP A 50 11.08 -17.62 -22.48
C ASP A 50 10.04 -16.64 -23.04
N LYS A 51 8.74 -16.92 -22.83
CA LYS A 51 7.65 -16.01 -23.18
C LYS A 51 7.19 -15.18 -21.98
N ILE A 52 6.66 -13.98 -22.25
CA ILE A 52 5.99 -13.14 -21.24
C ILE A 52 4.63 -13.76 -20.92
N ALA A 53 4.30 -13.86 -19.63
CA ALA A 53 3.08 -14.49 -19.14
C ALA A 53 1.83 -13.64 -19.38
N ASP A 54 1.28 -13.71 -20.59
CA ASP A 54 0.00 -13.09 -20.94
C ASP A 54 -1.21 -13.92 -20.50
N GLN A 55 -2.37 -13.26 -20.30
CA GLN A 55 -3.62 -13.95 -19.94
C GLN A 55 -4.00 -15.09 -20.90
N LYS A 56 -3.63 -15.00 -22.19
CA LYS A 56 -3.86 -16.04 -23.21
C LYS A 56 -3.04 -17.31 -22.95
N ILE A 57 -1.85 -17.16 -22.39
CA ILE A 57 -0.95 -18.25 -22.05
C ILE A 57 -1.39 -18.90 -20.74
N LEU A 58 -1.82 -18.10 -19.76
CA LEU A 58 -2.25 -18.56 -18.43
C LEU A 58 -3.62 -19.25 -18.43
N LYS A 59 -4.58 -18.78 -19.24
CA LYS A 59 -5.95 -19.32 -19.30
C LYS A 59 -6.10 -20.52 -20.25
N LYS A 60 -4.99 -21.14 -20.67
CA LYS A 60 -5.01 -22.22 -21.68
C LYS A 60 -5.32 -23.61 -21.09
N THR A 61 -5.55 -23.71 -19.78
CA THR A 61 -6.07 -24.89 -19.11
C THR A 61 -7.60 -24.84 -19.08
N ASN A 62 -8.22 -25.88 -19.65
CA ASN A 62 -9.67 -26.11 -19.77
C ASN A 62 -10.46 -25.79 -18.50
#